data_AF-A0A3C2CT24-F1
#
_entry.id   AF-A0A3C2CT24-F1
#
_cell.length_a   1.000
_cell.length_b   1.000
_cell.length_c   1.000
_cell.angle_alpha   90.00
_cell.angle_beta   90.00
_cell.angle_gamma   90.00
#
_symmetry.space_group_name_H-M   'P 1'
#
loop_
_entity.id
_entity.type
_entity.pdbx_description
1 polymer ?
#
loop_
_entity_poly.entity_id
_entity_poly.type
_entity_poly.pdbx_seq_one_letter_code
_entity_poly.pdbx_strand_id
1 'polypeptide(L)'
;SSARNPFVWVTKGFLAEEFREKLGNRIYGCDTCQTVCPVNKGKDFHFHLEMEPDPEIAKPLLKPLLRMGNREFKEKFGHVSGSWRGKKPIQRNAIIALAHYRDETAIPELISVMKEDPRPVLRGTAAWAIGKISAPESLSALNEAAESEKDEEVLKEIGKGLGFLEQSKKANMNI
;
A
#
# COMPACT_ATOMS: atom_id res chain seq x y z
N SER A 1 -0.95 -3.22 -20.09
CA SER A 1 0.12 -2.30 -19.66
C SER A 1 0.55 -2.47 -18.18
N SER A 2 0.24 -3.61 -17.53
CA SER A 2 0.84 -4.13 -16.29
C SER A 2 1.83 -5.29 -16.54
N ALA A 3 1.92 -5.76 -17.79
CA ALA A 3 2.69 -6.93 -18.22
C ALA A 3 4.22 -6.77 -18.22
N ARG A 4 4.77 -5.58 -17.89
CA ARG A 4 6.23 -5.34 -17.93
C ARG A 4 6.96 -5.84 -16.69
N ASN A 5 6.28 -6.13 -15.57
CA ASN A 5 6.91 -6.74 -14.41
C ASN A 5 5.87 -7.47 -13.52
N PRO A 6 5.76 -8.81 -13.58
CA PRO A 6 4.80 -9.56 -12.77
C PRO A 6 5.14 -9.57 -11.27
N PHE A 7 6.32 -9.07 -10.87
CA PHE A 7 6.84 -9.16 -9.49
C PHE A 7 6.70 -7.87 -8.68
N VAL A 8 5.97 -6.86 -9.18
CA VAL A 8 5.79 -5.56 -8.49
C VAL A 8 5.29 -5.68 -7.05
N TRP A 9 4.52 -6.73 -6.77
CA TRP A 9 3.91 -7.04 -5.47
C TRP A 9 4.92 -7.41 -4.38
N VAL A 10 6.08 -7.98 -4.76
CA VAL A 10 7.07 -8.60 -3.85
C VAL A 10 8.40 -7.85 -3.80
N THR A 11 8.50 -6.70 -4.48
CA THR A 11 9.69 -5.83 -4.44
C THR A 11 9.88 -5.22 -3.05
N LYS A 12 11.15 -5.05 -2.63
CA LYS A 12 11.49 -4.53 -1.30
C LYS A 12 11.64 -3.01 -1.24
N GLY A 13 11.81 -2.35 -2.38
CA GLY A 13 12.02 -0.90 -2.48
C GLY A 13 10.72 -0.12 -2.72
N PHE A 14 10.87 1.14 -3.07
CA PHE A 14 9.76 1.96 -3.56
C PHE A 14 9.16 1.34 -4.82
N LEU A 15 7.83 1.36 -4.90
CA LEU A 15 7.13 0.94 -6.11
C LEU A 15 7.08 2.14 -7.07
N ALA A 16 7.38 1.93 -8.35
CA ALA A 16 7.23 3.00 -9.34
C ALA A 16 5.77 3.43 -9.45
N GLU A 17 5.54 4.72 -9.64
CA GLU A 17 4.23 5.35 -9.54
C GLU A 17 3.21 4.77 -10.53
N GLU A 18 3.66 4.47 -11.75
CA GLU A 18 2.87 3.83 -12.81
C GLU A 18 2.26 2.46 -12.42
N PHE A 19 2.80 1.82 -11.38
CA PHE A 19 2.28 0.57 -10.82
C PHE A 19 1.43 0.78 -9.57
N ARG A 20 1.61 1.89 -8.83
CA ARG A 20 0.83 2.19 -7.61
C ARG A 20 -0.65 2.33 -7.95
N GLU A 21 -0.98 3.02 -9.04
CA GLU A 21 -2.38 3.20 -9.45
C GLU A 21 -3.03 1.91 -9.98
N LYS A 22 -2.23 1.01 -10.55
CA LYS A 22 -2.70 -0.29 -11.07
C LYS A 22 -2.85 -1.34 -9.98
N LEU A 23 -2.30 -1.07 -8.79
CA LEU A 23 -2.29 -1.98 -7.66
C LEU A 23 -3.73 -2.26 -7.17
N GLY A 24 -4.55 -1.22 -7.10
CA GLY A 24 -5.89 -1.27 -6.50
C GLY A 24 -5.77 -1.60 -5.01
N ASN A 25 -6.51 -2.60 -4.57
CA ASN A 25 -6.53 -3.09 -3.19
C ASN A 25 -5.70 -4.37 -2.95
N ARG A 26 -4.98 -4.84 -3.96
CA ARG A 26 -4.22 -6.09 -3.87
C ARG A 26 -2.97 -5.87 -3.05
N ILE A 27 -2.78 -6.65 -1.98
CA ILE A 27 -1.58 -6.54 -1.14
C ILE A 27 -0.53 -7.62 -1.45
N TYR A 28 -0.91 -8.67 -2.18
CA TYR A 28 -0.05 -9.74 -2.66
C TYR A 28 -0.66 -10.40 -3.91
N GLY A 29 0.18 -10.76 -4.89
CA GLY A 29 -0.25 -11.51 -6.08
C GLY A 29 -1.16 -10.75 -7.05
N CYS A 30 -1.51 -11.40 -8.16
CA CYS A 30 -2.51 -10.91 -9.11
C CYS A 30 -3.08 -12.07 -9.93
N ASP A 31 -4.37 -12.35 -9.74
CA ASP A 31 -5.06 -13.43 -10.45
C ASP A 31 -5.92 -12.93 -11.61
N THR A 32 -5.82 -11.64 -11.97
CA THR A 32 -6.67 -11.02 -13.00
C THR A 32 -6.61 -11.76 -14.34
N CYS A 33 -5.43 -12.25 -14.75
CA CYS A 33 -5.31 -13.02 -16.00
C CYS A 33 -5.96 -14.41 -15.90
N GLN A 34 -6.01 -15.01 -14.71
CA GLN A 34 -6.64 -16.30 -14.49
C GLN A 34 -8.16 -16.17 -14.37
N THR A 35 -8.67 -15.13 -13.70
CA THR A 35 -10.11 -14.94 -13.47
C THR A 35 -10.87 -14.56 -14.74
N VAL A 36 -10.23 -13.86 -15.68
CA VAL A 36 -10.84 -13.52 -16.99
C VAL A 36 -10.70 -14.63 -18.03
N CYS A 37 -9.93 -15.69 -17.74
CA CYS A 37 -9.66 -16.76 -18.69
C CYS A 37 -10.92 -17.62 -18.92
N PRO A 38 -11.41 -17.77 -20.16
CA PRO A 38 -12.58 -18.60 -20.45
C PRO A 38 -12.43 -20.06 -20.03
N VAL A 39 -11.20 -20.59 -20.06
CA VAL A 39 -10.90 -21.98 -19.67
C VAL A 39 -11.06 -22.22 -18.17
N ASN A 40 -10.89 -21.17 -17.35
CA ASN A 40 -11.06 -21.22 -15.90
C ASN A 40 -12.51 -20.95 -15.46
N LYS A 41 -13.44 -20.73 -16.40
CA LYS A 41 -14.84 -20.47 -16.06
C LYS A 41 -15.45 -21.68 -15.36
N GLY A 42 -15.98 -21.46 -14.15
CA GLY A 42 -16.58 -22.50 -13.32
C GLY A 42 -15.57 -23.49 -12.73
N LYS A 43 -14.27 -23.17 -12.74
CA LYS A 43 -13.23 -23.96 -12.07
C LYS A 43 -13.04 -23.42 -10.66
N ASP A 44 -13.63 -24.12 -9.69
CA ASP A 44 -13.52 -23.83 -8.27
C ASP A 44 -13.42 -25.17 -7.53
N PHE A 45 -12.23 -25.50 -7.03
CA PHE A 45 -11.90 -26.83 -6.54
C PHE A 45 -11.45 -26.76 -5.09
N HIS A 46 -12.13 -27.52 -4.23
CA HIS A 46 -11.92 -27.57 -2.79
C HIS A 46 -11.54 -29.00 -2.37
N PHE A 47 -10.40 -29.48 -2.85
CA PHE A 47 -9.93 -30.85 -2.61
C PHE A 47 -9.16 -31.02 -1.29
N HIS A 48 -8.63 -29.92 -0.75
CA HIS A 48 -7.72 -29.92 0.39
C HIS A 48 -8.19 -28.90 1.42
N LEU A 49 -8.61 -29.38 2.60
CA LEU A 49 -9.14 -28.53 3.67
C LEU A 49 -8.10 -27.51 4.16
N GLU A 50 -6.83 -27.88 4.16
CA GLU A 50 -5.71 -27.01 4.53
C GLU A 50 -5.43 -25.88 3.53
N MET A 51 -6.03 -25.93 2.34
CA MET A 51 -5.96 -24.87 1.33
C MET A 51 -7.18 -23.94 1.37
N GLU A 52 -8.15 -24.19 2.24
CA GLU A 52 -9.29 -23.27 2.44
C GLU A 52 -8.79 -21.93 2.96
N PRO A 53 -9.17 -20.80 2.33
CA PRO A 53 -8.71 -19.49 2.76
C PRO A 53 -9.43 -19.06 4.04
N ASP A 54 -8.67 -18.77 5.09
CA ASP A 54 -9.17 -17.97 6.21
C ASP A 54 -9.47 -16.54 5.70
N PRO A 55 -10.73 -16.07 5.71
CA PRO A 55 -11.09 -14.75 5.21
C PRO A 55 -10.33 -13.60 5.88
N GLU A 56 -9.97 -13.73 7.16
CA GLU A 56 -9.24 -12.69 7.88
C GLU A 56 -7.77 -12.55 7.42
N ILE A 57 -7.22 -13.62 6.86
CA ILE A 57 -5.84 -13.69 6.38
C ILE A 57 -5.80 -13.42 4.87
N ALA A 58 -6.75 -13.97 4.11
CA ALA A 58 -6.87 -13.79 2.67
C ALA A 58 -7.31 -12.37 2.29
N LYS A 59 -8.17 -11.73 3.11
CA LYS A 59 -8.65 -10.36 2.91
C LYS A 59 -8.55 -9.55 4.21
N PRO A 60 -7.32 -9.27 4.68
CA PRO A 60 -7.10 -8.61 5.95
C PRO A 60 -7.50 -7.13 5.91
N LEU A 61 -7.81 -6.58 7.09
CA LEU A 61 -8.00 -5.15 7.27
C LEU A 61 -6.67 -4.41 7.04
N LEU A 62 -6.70 -3.33 6.26
CA LEU A 62 -5.49 -2.62 5.84
C LEU A 62 -4.85 -1.81 6.99
N LYS A 63 -5.65 -1.11 7.81
CA LYS A 63 -5.14 -0.26 8.90
C LYS A 63 -4.37 -1.06 9.96
N PRO A 64 -4.86 -2.21 10.47
CA PRO A 64 -4.10 -3.04 11.42
C PRO A 64 -2.75 -3.52 10.87
N LEU A 65 -2.65 -3.79 9.55
CA LEU A 65 -1.39 -4.24 8.96
C LEU A 65 -0.26 -3.21 9.11
N LEU A 66 -0.57 -1.91 9.14
CA LEU A 66 0.44 -0.84 9.24
C LEU A 66 1.24 -0.90 10.54
N ARG A 67 0.58 -1.27 11.66
CA ARG A 67 1.19 -1.35 12.99
C ARG A 67 1.71 -2.74 13.35
N MET A 68 1.41 -3.74 12.54
CA MET A 68 1.70 -5.14 12.84
C MET A 68 3.19 -5.38 13.11
N GLY A 69 3.47 -6.00 14.26
CA GLY A 69 4.81 -6.39 14.69
C GLY A 69 5.38 -7.57 13.89
N ASN A 70 6.68 -7.86 14.02
CA ASN A 70 7.27 -9.05 13.36
C ASN A 70 6.73 -10.35 13.95
N ARG A 71 6.56 -10.40 15.28
CA ARG A 71 6.03 -11.57 15.99
C ARG A 71 4.60 -11.88 15.55
N GLU A 72 3.72 -10.88 15.66
CA GLU A 72 2.32 -10.97 15.26
C GLU A 72 2.16 -11.34 13.77
N PHE A 73 2.96 -10.74 12.87
CA PHE A 73 2.93 -11.09 11.45
C PHE A 73 3.31 -12.56 11.22
N LYS A 74 4.34 -13.07 11.92
CA LYS A 74 4.76 -14.46 11.79
C LYS A 74 3.70 -15.43 12.34
N GLU A 75 3.07 -15.08 13.45
CA GLU A 75 1.98 -15.87 14.04
C GLU A 75 0.76 -15.93 13.10
N LYS A 76 0.32 -14.79 12.56
CA LYS A 76 -0.89 -14.72 11.73
C LYS A 76 -0.66 -15.14 10.27
N PHE A 77 0.43 -14.72 9.64
CA PHE A 77 0.67 -14.94 8.21
C PHE A 77 1.80 -15.94 7.91
N GLY A 78 2.59 -16.38 8.90
CA GLY A 78 3.81 -17.15 8.65
C GLY A 78 3.61 -18.51 7.96
N HIS A 79 2.39 -19.05 7.97
CA HIS A 79 2.05 -20.32 7.32
C HIS A 79 1.59 -20.14 5.85
N VAL A 80 1.29 -18.91 5.40
CA VAL A 80 0.87 -18.66 4.01
C VAL A 80 2.06 -18.30 3.13
N SER A 81 2.00 -18.70 1.85
CA SER A 81 3.06 -18.45 0.87
C SER A 81 3.39 -16.97 0.71
N GLY A 82 2.40 -16.07 0.89
CA GLY A 82 2.57 -14.62 0.81
C GLY A 82 3.57 -14.03 1.81
N SER A 83 3.89 -14.74 2.90
CA SER A 83 4.76 -14.26 3.96
C SER A 83 6.26 -14.37 3.67
N TRP A 84 6.66 -15.06 2.60
CA TRP A 84 8.07 -15.42 2.33
C TRP A 84 9.04 -14.22 2.18
N ARG A 85 8.52 -13.04 1.79
CA ARG A 85 9.30 -11.79 1.69
C ARG A 85 9.20 -10.90 2.93
N GLY A 86 8.55 -11.40 3.98
CA GLY A 86 8.24 -10.68 5.21
C GLY A 86 7.15 -9.63 5.02
N LYS A 87 6.85 -8.90 6.09
CA LYS A 87 5.74 -7.94 6.14
C LYS A 87 5.94 -6.66 5.32
N LYS A 88 7.19 -6.27 5.02
CA LYS A 88 7.49 -4.94 4.46
C LYS A 88 6.76 -4.69 3.12
N PRO A 89 6.79 -5.58 2.11
CA PRO A 89 6.06 -5.38 0.86
C PRO A 89 4.55 -5.35 1.08
N ILE A 90 4.01 -6.19 1.96
CA ILE A 90 2.59 -6.24 2.30
C ILE A 90 2.13 -4.92 2.94
N GLN A 91 2.88 -4.41 3.91
CA GLN A 91 2.62 -3.11 4.56
C GLN A 91 2.68 -1.96 3.55
N ARG A 92 3.69 -1.92 2.69
CA ARG A 92 3.79 -0.94 1.61
C ARG A 92 2.57 -0.99 0.68
N ASN A 93 2.17 -2.19 0.27
CA ASN A 93 1.02 -2.36 -0.61
C ASN A 93 -0.30 -1.99 0.09
N ALA A 94 -0.42 -2.23 1.40
CA ALA A 94 -1.56 -1.80 2.20
C ALA A 94 -1.68 -0.27 2.25
N ILE A 95 -0.57 0.47 2.40
CA ILE A 95 -0.54 1.93 2.31
C ILE A 95 -1.04 2.41 0.93
N ILE A 96 -0.56 1.79 -0.15
CA ILE A 96 -0.99 2.13 -1.51
C ILE A 96 -2.49 1.84 -1.70
N ALA A 97 -2.98 0.73 -1.14
CA ALA A 97 -4.39 0.37 -1.19
C ALA A 97 -5.27 1.37 -0.42
N LEU A 98 -4.83 1.87 0.74
CA LEU A 98 -5.53 2.93 1.48
C LEU A 98 -5.63 4.21 0.65
N ALA A 99 -4.55 4.60 -0.04
CA ALA A 99 -4.55 5.73 -0.95
C ALA A 99 -5.50 5.52 -2.15
N HIS A 100 -5.56 4.30 -2.68
CA HIS A 100 -6.51 3.94 -3.75
C HIS A 100 -7.96 4.15 -3.34
N TYR A 101 -8.30 3.81 -2.08
CA TYR A 101 -9.64 4.04 -1.53
C TYR A 101 -9.92 5.48 -1.11
N ARG A 102 -8.90 6.36 -1.09
CA ARG A 102 -8.99 7.70 -0.50
C ARG A 102 -9.56 7.69 0.93
N ASP A 103 -9.12 6.72 1.72
CA ASP A 103 -9.62 6.54 3.09
C ASP A 103 -9.01 7.59 4.04
N GLU A 104 -9.75 8.68 4.26
CA GLU A 104 -9.36 9.76 5.19
C GLU A 104 -9.21 9.24 6.64
N THR A 105 -9.93 8.17 7.01
CA THR A 105 -9.85 7.62 8.37
C THR A 105 -8.50 6.94 8.67
N ALA A 106 -7.67 6.73 7.65
CA ALA A 106 -6.33 6.17 7.78
C ALA A 106 -5.23 7.23 7.92
N ILE A 107 -5.55 8.52 7.79
CA ILE A 107 -4.58 9.62 7.85
C ILE A 107 -3.78 9.61 9.17
N PRO A 108 -4.39 9.42 10.36
CA PRO A 108 -3.63 9.38 11.61
C PRO A 108 -2.58 8.27 11.63
N GLU A 109 -2.93 7.07 11.18
CA GLU A 109 -1.99 5.94 11.09
C GLU A 109 -0.89 6.20 10.05
N LEU A 110 -1.25 6.77 8.89
CA LEU A 110 -0.28 7.11 7.84
C LEU A 110 0.72 8.17 8.30
N ILE A 111 0.26 9.21 9.02
CA ILE A 111 1.14 10.25 9.57
C ILE A 111 2.12 9.63 10.56
N SER A 112 1.65 8.74 11.42
CA SER A 112 2.54 8.09 12.39
C SER A 112 3.52 7.13 11.71
N VAL A 113 3.11 6.38 10.68
CA VAL A 113 4.06 5.60 9.85
C VAL A 113 5.10 6.51 9.20
N MET A 114 4.67 7.66 8.66
CA MET A 114 5.55 8.63 8.03
C MET A 114 6.57 9.22 9.02
N LYS A 115 6.21 9.44 10.28
CA LYS A 115 7.10 10.04 11.29
C LYS A 115 7.96 9.03 12.04
N GLU A 116 7.44 7.84 12.34
CA GLU A 116 8.05 6.91 13.30
C GLU A 116 8.68 5.66 12.67
N ASP A 117 8.28 5.26 11.45
CA ASP A 117 8.75 3.98 10.91
C ASP A 117 10.25 4.03 10.56
N PRO A 118 11.08 3.09 11.06
CA PRO A 118 12.52 3.11 10.78
C PRO A 118 12.85 2.88 9.30
N ARG A 119 11.91 2.37 8.50
CA ARG A 119 12.15 1.97 7.11
C ARG A 119 11.77 3.12 6.15
N PRO A 120 12.73 3.70 5.41
CA PRO A 120 12.47 4.81 4.47
C PRO A 120 11.35 4.52 3.47
N VAL A 121 11.32 3.29 2.93
CA VAL A 121 10.28 2.85 1.98
C VAL A 121 8.88 3.06 2.52
N LEU A 122 8.63 2.77 3.79
CA LEU A 122 7.30 2.95 4.36
C LEU A 122 7.01 4.40 4.67
N ARG A 123 7.98 5.16 5.21
CA ARG A 123 7.81 6.59 5.46
C ARG A 123 7.45 7.35 4.18
N GLY A 124 8.23 7.15 3.11
CA GLY A 124 7.97 7.80 1.82
C GLY A 124 6.67 7.32 1.16
N THR A 125 6.35 6.02 1.22
CA THR A 125 5.07 5.52 0.68
C THR A 125 3.88 6.11 1.45
N ALA A 126 4.00 6.28 2.77
CA ALA A 126 2.97 6.93 3.59
C ALA A 126 2.82 8.42 3.23
N ALA A 127 3.92 9.15 3.05
CA ALA A 127 3.89 10.54 2.60
C ALA A 127 3.18 10.69 1.24
N TRP A 128 3.50 9.82 0.27
CA TRP A 128 2.81 9.79 -1.01
C TRP A 128 1.31 9.51 -0.87
N ALA A 129 0.93 8.56 -0.01
CA ALA A 129 -0.46 8.20 0.24
C ALA A 129 -1.25 9.34 0.88
N ILE A 130 -0.68 10.04 1.87
CA ILE A 130 -1.28 11.20 2.53
C ILE A 130 -1.61 12.30 1.52
N GLY A 131 -0.68 12.59 0.61
CA GLY A 131 -0.92 13.56 -0.47
C GLY A 131 -2.00 13.11 -1.47
N LYS A 132 -2.04 11.81 -1.79
CA LYS A 132 -3.05 11.25 -2.72
C LYS A 132 -4.46 11.22 -2.12
N ILE A 133 -4.60 11.00 -0.82
CA ILE A 133 -5.88 11.06 -0.10
C ILE A 133 -6.36 12.51 0.01
N SER A 134 -5.45 13.46 0.25
CA SER A 134 -5.73 14.90 0.31
C SER A 134 -6.71 15.34 1.41
N ALA A 135 -6.53 14.83 2.62
CA ALA A 135 -7.25 15.27 3.81
C ALA A 135 -6.79 16.66 4.30
N PRO A 136 -7.57 17.37 5.13
CA PRO A 136 -7.22 18.71 5.64
C PRO A 136 -5.85 18.77 6.34
N GLU A 137 -5.49 17.74 7.11
CA GLU A 137 -4.24 17.65 7.87
C GLU A 137 -3.04 17.22 7.01
N SER A 138 -3.27 16.77 5.76
CA SER A 138 -2.22 16.26 4.88
C SER A 138 -1.12 17.31 4.63
N LEU A 139 -1.51 18.57 4.42
CA LEU A 139 -0.56 19.63 4.05
C LEU A 139 0.39 19.96 5.20
N SER A 140 -0.14 20.19 6.40
CA SER A 140 0.69 20.50 7.57
C SER A 140 1.61 19.33 7.92
N ALA A 141 1.08 18.11 7.90
CA ALA A 141 1.87 16.92 8.20
C ALA A 141 3.03 16.70 7.23
N LEU A 142 2.80 16.90 5.92
CA LEU A 142 3.85 16.74 4.90
C LEU A 142 4.92 17.83 4.99
N ASN A 143 4.55 19.07 5.29
CA ASN A 143 5.52 20.16 5.49
C ASN A 143 6.42 19.88 6.71
N GLU A 144 5.84 19.51 7.85
CA GLU A 144 6.61 19.12 9.04
C GLU A 144 7.56 17.94 8.77
N ALA A 145 7.10 16.94 8.00
CA ALA A 145 7.94 15.81 7.62
C ALA A 145 9.08 16.23 6.68
N ALA A 146 8.85 17.18 5.76
CA ALA A 146 9.88 17.69 4.87
C ALA A 146 11.03 18.40 5.61
N GLU A 147 10.74 19.08 6.73
CA GLU A 147 11.74 19.78 7.53
C GLU A 147 12.63 18.84 8.35
N SER A 148 12.11 17.68 8.73
CA SER A 148 12.77 16.74 9.66
C SER A 148 13.42 15.53 8.99
N GLU A 149 12.94 15.15 7.79
CA GLU A 149 13.45 13.98 7.06
C GLU A 149 14.83 14.24 6.43
N LYS A 150 15.66 13.21 6.44
CA LYS A 150 17.05 13.25 5.93
C LYS A 150 17.26 12.34 4.72
N ASP A 151 16.40 11.34 4.54
CA ASP A 151 16.48 10.40 3.44
C ASP A 151 15.98 11.04 2.14
N GLU A 152 16.86 11.10 1.13
CA GLU A 152 16.56 11.74 -0.15
C GLU A 152 15.40 11.08 -0.91
N GLU A 153 15.23 9.75 -0.80
CA GLU A 153 14.12 9.06 -1.46
C GLU A 153 12.79 9.40 -0.77
N VAL A 154 12.79 9.49 0.56
CA VAL A 154 11.60 9.91 1.31
C VAL A 154 11.24 11.36 1.00
N LEU A 155 12.21 12.27 0.96
CA LEU A 155 11.98 13.68 0.58
C LEU A 155 11.36 13.80 -0.82
N LYS A 156 11.82 12.98 -1.79
CA LYS A 156 11.19 12.92 -3.13
C LYS A 156 9.73 12.48 -3.07
N GLU A 157 9.41 11.50 -2.23
CA GLU A 157 8.02 11.04 -2.06
C GLU A 157 7.13 12.05 -1.32
N ILE A 158 7.67 12.77 -0.33
CA ILE A 158 6.99 13.90 0.31
C ILE A 158 6.68 14.99 -0.73
N GLY A 159 7.65 15.34 -1.56
CA GLY A 159 7.47 16.32 -2.64
C GLY A 159 6.37 15.92 -3.63
N LYS A 160 6.27 14.63 -3.98
CA LYS A 160 5.15 14.12 -4.78
C LYS A 160 3.81 14.28 -4.06
N GLY A 161 3.77 13.94 -2.77
CA GLY A 161 2.59 14.10 -1.92
C GLY A 161 2.08 15.55 -1.91
N LEU A 162 2.98 16.52 -1.69
CA LEU A 162 2.68 17.96 -1.74
C LEU A 162 2.18 18.38 -3.13
N GLY A 163 2.81 17.88 -4.20
CA GLY A 163 2.38 18.14 -5.57
C GLY A 163 0.94 17.69 -5.87
N PHE A 164 0.46 16.59 -5.28
CA PHE A 164 -0.94 16.17 -5.41
C PHE A 164 -1.92 17.12 -4.71
N LEU A 165 -1.54 17.67 -3.55
CA LEU A 165 -2.37 18.64 -2.83
C LEU A 165 -2.51 19.94 -3.62
N GLU A 166 -1.42 20.42 -4.24
CA GLU A 166 -1.47 21.60 -5.10
C GLU A 166 -2.37 21.40 -6.32
N GLN A 167 -2.30 20.24 -6.97
CA GLN A 167 -3.17 19.90 -8.09
C GLN A 167 -4.63 19.85 -7.68
N SER A 168 -4.93 19.23 -6.53
CA SER A 168 -6.30 19.15 -5.98
C SER A 168 -6.86 20.53 -5.65
N LYS A 169 -6.04 21.42 -5.09
CA LYS A 169 -6.42 22.81 -4.80
C LYS A 169 -6.71 23.61 -6.09
N LYS A 170 -5.90 23.45 -7.13
CA LYS A 170 -6.12 24.09 -8.44
C LYS A 170 -7.40 23.58 -9.10
N ALA A 171 -7.70 22.28 -9.01
CA ALA A 171 -8.92 21.71 -9.54
C ALA A 171 -10.17 22.29 -8.88
N ASN A 172 -10.14 22.49 -7.57
CA ASN A 172 -11.27 23.05 -6.80
C ASN A 172 -11.49 24.56 -7.01
N MET A 173 -10.50 25.29 -7.55
CA MET A 173 -10.57 26.74 -7.77
C MET A 173 -10.97 27.13 -9.21
N ASN A 174 -11.02 26.15 -10.11
CA ASN A 174 -11.42 26.31 -11.52
C ASN A 174 -12.88 25.88 -11.77
N ILE A 175 -13.67 25.70 -10.72
CA ILE A 175 -15.12 25.40 -10.72
C ILE A 175 -15.82 26.58 -10.05
#